data_AF-A0A1A7WU41-F1
#
_entry.id   AF-A0A1A7WU41-F1
#
_cell.length_a   1.000
_cell.length_b   1.000
_cell.length_c   1.000
_cell.angle_alpha   90.00
_cell.angle_beta   90.00
_cell.angle_gamma   90.00
#
_symmetry.space_group_name_H-M   'P 1'
#
loop_
_entity.id
_entity.type
_entity.pdbx_description
1 polymer ?
#
loop_
_entity_poly.entity_id
_entity_poly.type
_entity_poly.pdbx_seq_one_letter_code
_entity_poly.pdbx_strand_id
1 'polypeptide(L)'
;MEEGQCFPKCPIGMQYSECTKSCSTTCHSLNIQEVCKEDCVDGCTCPTGKVLDGHRCVEVTQCSCTHMGRHFPPGSTISQDCNTCVCRHGSW
;
A
#
# COMPACT_ATOMS: atom_id res chain seq x y z
N MET A 1 -36.36 -10.13 9.97
CA MET A 1 -35.22 -11.02 10.30
C MET A 1 -34.10 -10.57 9.40
N GLU A 2 -33.01 -10.14 10.01
CA GLU A 2 -31.87 -9.36 9.51
C GLU A 2 -31.76 -9.16 7.98
N GLU A 3 -31.88 -7.89 7.57
CA GLU A 3 -31.34 -7.38 6.31
C GLU A 3 -29.83 -7.62 6.33
N GLY A 4 -29.42 -8.75 5.75
CA GLY A 4 -28.02 -9.11 5.63
C GLY A 4 -27.30 -8.08 4.77
N GLN A 5 -26.72 -7.06 5.40
CA GLN A 5 -25.74 -6.20 4.79
C GLN A 5 -24.66 -7.11 4.20
N CYS A 6 -24.59 -7.16 2.87
CA CYS A 6 -23.48 -7.76 2.15
C CYS A 6 -22.28 -6.84 2.36
N PHE A 7 -21.67 -6.90 3.54
CA PHE A 7 -20.40 -6.24 3.74
C PHE A 7 -19.39 -6.95 2.85
N PRO A 8 -18.76 -6.25 1.90
CA PRO A 8 -17.70 -6.86 1.12
C PRO A 8 -16.63 -7.34 2.09
N LYS A 9 -16.31 -8.63 2.04
CA LYS A 9 -15.27 -9.20 2.90
C LYS A 9 -13.93 -8.68 2.41
N CYS A 10 -13.44 -7.64 3.09
CA CYS A 10 -12.12 -7.12 2.80
C CYS A 10 -11.03 -8.14 3.15
N PRO A 11 -9.91 -8.16 2.40
CA PRO A 11 -8.74 -8.96 2.75
C PRO A 11 -8.27 -8.67 4.18
N ILE A 12 -7.62 -9.65 4.79
CA ILE A 12 -7.08 -9.53 6.14
C ILE A 12 -6.13 -8.33 6.21
N GLY A 13 -6.45 -7.37 7.08
CA GLY A 13 -5.66 -6.15 7.30
C GLY A 13 -6.14 -4.92 6.53
N MET A 14 -7.19 -5.05 5.71
CA MET A 14 -7.90 -3.93 5.08
C MET A 14 -9.18 -3.58 5.86
N GLN A 15 -9.60 -2.34 5.75
CA GLN A 15 -10.84 -1.84 6.34
C GLN A 15 -11.80 -1.44 5.22
N TYR A 16 -13.05 -1.89 5.35
CA TYR A 16 -14.12 -1.40 4.49
C TYR A 16 -14.40 0.06 4.82
N SER A 17 -14.48 0.89 3.79
CA SER A 17 -14.95 2.26 3.88
C SER A 17 -15.96 2.51 2.77
N GLU A 18 -17.05 3.19 3.12
CA GLU A 18 -18.07 3.64 2.16
C GLU A 18 -17.55 4.80 1.29
N CYS A 19 -16.47 5.46 1.75
CA CYS A 19 -15.83 6.56 1.05
C CYS A 19 -14.31 6.34 1.02
N THR A 20 -13.86 5.50 0.09
CA THR A 20 -12.44 5.39 -0.23
C THR A 20 -12.13 6.25 -1.46
N LYS A 21 -10.91 6.79 -1.55
CA LYS A 21 -10.42 7.33 -2.81
C LYS A 21 -10.21 6.17 -3.79
N SER A 22 -10.50 6.39 -5.08
CA SER A 22 -10.25 5.40 -6.13
C SER A 22 -8.78 4.93 -6.22
N CYS A 23 -7.84 5.71 -5.70
CA CYS A 23 -6.42 5.35 -5.65
C CYS A 23 -6.05 4.85 -4.26
N SER A 24 -5.45 3.66 -4.21
CA SER A 24 -4.87 3.11 -2.99
C SER A 24 -3.43 3.60 -2.83
N THR A 25 -3.08 4.10 -1.64
CA THR A 25 -1.69 4.42 -1.31
C THR A 25 -0.87 3.14 -1.29
N THR A 26 0.19 3.08 -2.09
CA THR A 26 1.11 1.94 -2.12
C THR A 26 2.50 2.34 -1.67
N CYS A 27 3.35 1.36 -1.35
CA CYS A 27 4.76 1.60 -1.02
C CYS A 27 5.54 2.35 -2.12
N HIS A 28 5.10 2.26 -3.38
CA HIS A 28 5.70 2.97 -4.51
C HIS A 28 5.00 4.30 -4.82
N SER A 29 3.88 4.61 -4.16
CA SER A 29 3.05 5.78 -4.46
C SER A 29 2.40 6.32 -3.19
N LEU A 30 3.23 6.78 -2.25
CA LEU A 30 2.79 7.32 -0.96
C LEU A 30 1.93 8.59 -1.10
N ASN A 31 2.25 9.44 -2.08
CA ASN A 31 1.55 10.71 -2.32
C ASN A 31 0.44 10.61 -3.39
N ILE A 32 0.06 9.40 -3.81
CA ILE A 32 -0.97 9.22 -4.84
C ILE A 32 -2.31 9.83 -4.41
N GLN A 33 -2.57 9.94 -3.11
CA GLN A 33 -3.80 10.53 -2.59
C GLN A 33 -3.96 12.03 -2.88
N GLU A 34 -2.85 12.75 -3.13
CA GLU A 34 -2.90 14.19 -3.43
C GLU A 34 -3.32 14.46 -4.88
N VAL A 35 -2.93 13.57 -5.80
CA VAL A 35 -3.30 13.61 -7.21
C VAL A 35 -4.54 12.77 -7.54
N CYS A 36 -4.98 11.93 -6.60
CA CYS A 36 -6.17 11.12 -6.82
C CYS A 36 -7.42 12.01 -6.79
N LYS A 37 -8.28 11.82 -7.79
CA LYS A 37 -9.61 12.40 -7.81
C LYS A 37 -10.38 11.94 -6.57
N GLU A 38 -11.02 12.88 -5.89
CA GLU A 38 -11.92 12.60 -4.76
C GLU A 38 -13.22 12.00 -5.29
N ASP A 39 -13.12 10.76 -5.75
CA ASP A 39 -14.27 9.92 -6.06
C ASP A 39 -14.50 9.01 -4.85
N CYS A 40 -15.61 9.26 -4.16
CA CYS A 40 -16.05 8.51 -3.00
C CYS A 40 -16.63 7.18 -3.49
N VAL A 41 -15.82 6.12 -3.43
CA VAL A 41 -16.23 4.77 -3.84
C VAL A 41 -16.24 3.84 -2.64
N ASP A 42 -17.27 3.00 -2.56
CA ASP A 42 -17.33 1.91 -1.60
C ASP A 42 -16.22 0.91 -1.92
N GLY A 43 -15.43 0.55 -0.91
CA GLY A 43 -14.28 -0.29 -1.15
C GLY A 43 -13.48 -0.65 0.10
N CYS A 44 -12.49 -1.51 -0.12
CA CYS A 44 -11.53 -1.88 0.91
C CYS A 44 -10.28 -1.02 0.77
N THR A 45 -9.90 -0.35 1.83
CA THR A 45 -8.68 0.48 1.87
C THR A 45 -7.79 0.06 3.03
N CYS A 46 -6.52 0.42 2.96
CA CYS A 46 -5.63 0.26 4.10
C CYS A 46 -6.01 1.25 5.21
N PRO A 47 -5.95 0.84 6.49
CA PRO A 47 -6.22 1.74 7.60
C PRO A 47 -5.23 2.91 7.60
N THR A 48 -5.63 4.03 8.20
CA THR A 48 -4.83 5.26 8.25
C THR A 48 -3.43 4.97 8.80
N GLY A 49 -2.39 5.46 8.09
CA GLY A 49 -0.99 5.24 8.42
C GLY A 49 -0.38 3.95 7.82
N LYS A 50 -1.19 3.12 7.17
CA LYS A 50 -0.70 1.95 6.40
C LYS A 50 -0.84 2.17 4.91
N VAL A 51 0.00 1.45 4.17
CA VAL A 51 0.08 1.48 2.71
C VAL A 51 0.05 0.07 2.15
N LEU A 52 -0.45 -0.05 0.92
CA LEU A 52 -0.58 -1.31 0.24
C LEU A 52 0.77 -1.75 -0.35
N ASP A 53 1.27 -2.88 0.11
CA ASP A 53 2.43 -3.58 -0.46
C ASP A 53 1.94 -4.88 -1.09
N GLY A 54 1.78 -4.87 -2.42
CA GLY A 54 1.15 -5.95 -3.17
C GLY A 54 -0.32 -6.15 -2.77
N HIS A 55 -0.59 -7.11 -1.89
CA HIS A 55 -1.94 -7.45 -1.40
C HIS A 55 -2.10 -7.28 0.12
N ARG A 56 -1.13 -6.67 0.81
CA ARG A 56 -1.17 -6.52 2.27
C ARG A 56 -0.93 -5.07 2.67
N CYS A 57 -1.62 -4.63 3.72
CA CYS A 57 -1.39 -3.32 4.31
C CYS A 57 -0.25 -3.39 5.31
N VAL A 58 0.85 -2.70 5.02
CA VAL A 58 2.04 -2.60 5.86
C VAL A 58 2.28 -1.15 6.24
N GLU A 59 3.11 -0.90 7.25
CA GLU A 59 3.56 0.45 7.53
C GLU A 59 4.56 0.91 6.47
N VAL A 60 4.65 2.22 6.26
CA VAL A 60 5.62 2.80 5.30
C VAL A 60 7.04 2.34 5.61
N THR A 61 7.40 2.20 6.88
CA THR A 61 8.70 1.68 7.35
C THR A 61 8.95 0.22 6.99
N GLN A 62 7.89 -0.55 6.75
CA GLN A 62 7.93 -1.97 6.43
C GLN A 62 7.81 -2.26 4.92
N CYS A 63 7.76 -1.22 4.10
CA CYS A 63 7.67 -1.35 2.65
C CYS A 63 8.83 -2.13 2.05
N SER A 64 8.51 -3.14 1.25
CA SER A 64 9.51 -3.88 0.48
C SER A 64 9.90 -3.10 -0.78
N CYS A 65 11.16 -3.20 -1.19
CA CYS A 65 11.63 -2.59 -2.43
C CYS A 65 11.77 -3.66 -3.51
N THR A 66 11.37 -3.35 -4.74
CA THR A 66 11.55 -4.27 -5.86
C THR A 66 12.78 -3.87 -6.66
N HIS A 67 13.69 -4.80 -6.88
CA HIS A 67 14.85 -4.59 -7.75
C HIS A 67 15.07 -5.81 -8.64
N MET A 68 15.17 -5.60 -9.95
CA MET A 68 15.33 -6.68 -10.95
C MET A 68 14.27 -7.79 -10.80
N GLY A 69 13.03 -7.43 -10.47
CA GLY A 69 11.94 -8.39 -10.23
C GLY A 69 12.01 -9.17 -8.93
N ARG A 70 12.94 -8.86 -8.02
CA ARG A 70 13.04 -9.47 -6.69
C ARG A 70 12.59 -8.48 -5.62
N HIS A 71 11.88 -8.99 -4.62
CA HIS A 71 11.44 -8.21 -3.46
C HIS A 71 12.50 -8.26 -2.37
N PHE A 72 12.85 -7.08 -1.85
CA PHE A 72 13.83 -6.90 -0.79
C PHE A 72 13.17 -6.31 0.45
N PRO A 73 13.42 -6.87 1.65
CA PRO A 73 12.89 -6.32 2.88
C PRO A 73 13.46 -4.92 3.18
N PRO A 74 12.78 -4.11 4.00
CA PRO A 74 13.26 -2.80 4.44
C PRO A 74 14.64 -2.93 5.09
N GLY A 75 15.55 -2.00 4.78
CA GLY A 75 16.94 -2.01 5.23
C GLY A 75 17.89 -2.85 4.36
N SER A 76 17.38 -3.57 3.36
CA SER A 76 18.23 -4.27 2.39
C SER A 76 19.08 -3.29 1.61
N THR A 77 20.30 -3.72 1.27
CA THR A 77 21.25 -2.91 0.53
C THR A 77 21.63 -3.61 -0.76
N ILE A 78 21.61 -2.89 -1.87
CA ILE A 78 22.09 -3.38 -3.17
C ILE A 78 23.19 -2.47 -3.68
N SER A 79 24.11 -3.06 -4.43
CA SER A 79 25.11 -2.32 -5.20
C SER A 79 24.59 -2.17 -6.62
N GLN A 80 24.35 -0.92 -7.03
CA GLN A 80 24.02 -0.54 -8.39
C GLN A 80 25.16 0.33 -8.92
N ASP A 81 25.92 -0.22 -9.86
CA ASP A 81 27.11 0.43 -10.42
C ASP A 81 28.11 0.85 -9.31
N CYS A 82 28.30 2.15 -9.12
CA CYS A 82 29.16 2.74 -8.09
C CYS A 82 28.39 3.19 -6.83
N ASN A 83 27.08 3.00 -6.78
CA ASN A 83 26.21 3.43 -5.70
C ASN A 83 25.76 2.24 -4.85
N THR A 84 25.63 2.51 -3.55
CA THR A 84 25.02 1.59 -2.58
C THR A 84 23.64 2.13 -2.25
N CYS A 85 22.60 1.45 -2.75
CA CYS A 85 21.21 1.82 -2.54
C CYS A 85 20.65 1.04 -1.35
N VAL A 86 19.92 1.71 -0.47
CA VAL A 86 19.36 1.10 0.74
C VAL A 86 17.85 1.23 0.70
N CYS A 87 17.18 0.09 0.70
CA CYS A 87 15.72 0.02 0.69
C CYS A 87 15.14 0.72 1.92
N ARG A 88 14.50 1.87 1.71
CA ARG A 88 13.80 2.64 2.74
C ARG A 88 12.48 3.13 2.18
N HIS A 89 11.39 2.83 2.90
CA HIS A 89 10.05 3.27 2.54
C HIS A 89 9.61 2.85 1.12
N GLY A 90 10.02 1.66 0.66
CA GLY A 90 9.68 1.15 -0.68
C GLY A 90 10.49 1.78 -1.82
N SER A 91 11.51 2.58 -1.49
CA SER A 91 12.42 3.23 -2.44
C SER A 91 13.89 2.82 -2.19
N TRP A 92 14.71 2.83 -3.25
CA TRP A 92 16.13 2.47 -3.25
C TRP A 92 17.07 3.65 -3.06
#